data_AF-A0A022FW84-F1
#
_entry.id   AF-A0A022FW84-F1
#
_cell.length_a   1.000
_cell.length_b   1.000
_cell.length_c   1.000
_cell.angle_alpha   90.00
_cell.angle_beta   90.00
_cell.angle_gamma   90.00
#
_symmetry.space_group_name_H-M   'P 1'
#
loop_
_entity.id
_entity.type
_entity.pdbx_description
1 polymer ?
#
loop_
_entity_poly.entity_id
_entity_poly.type
_entity_poly.pdbx_seq_one_letter_code
_entity_poly.pdbx_strand_id
1 'polypeptide(L)' 'MKPPVPLFFTCTACGHIHSETLQDMVSGKLPEPLACPACHRELSIDWDWITDQAEQLGLIFTERKGARRA' A
#
# COMPACT_ATOMS: atom_id res chain seq x y z
N MET A 1 0.15 0.90 -20.40
CA MET A 1 0.66 0.85 -19.01
C MET A 1 -0.17 1.84 -18.21
N LYS A 2 -0.78 1.42 -17.09
CA LYS A 2 -1.56 2.33 -16.23
C LYS A 2 -0.58 3.28 -15.52
N PRO A 3 -0.85 4.60 -15.45
CA PRO A 3 0.07 5.51 -14.79
C PRO A 3 0.26 5.12 -13.31
N PRO A 4 1.46 5.33 -12.73
CA PRO A 4 1.68 5.12 -11.32
C PRO A 4 0.73 5.99 -10.51
N VAL A 5 0.09 5.42 -9.49
CA VAL A 5 -0.83 6.15 -8.61
C VAL A 5 -0.04 6.57 -7.39
N PRO A 6 0.22 7.88 -7.21
CA PRO A 6 1.00 8.36 -6.08
C PRO A 6 0.21 8.22 -4.78
N LEU A 7 0.90 7.77 -3.74
CA LEU A 7 0.41 7.66 -2.38
C LEU A 7 1.29 8.51 -1.47
N PHE A 8 0.67 9.14 -0.48
CA PHE A 8 1.36 9.99 0.47
C PHE A 8 1.04 9.52 1.89
N PHE A 9 2.06 9.12 2.62
CA PHE A 9 1.97 8.69 4.01
C PHE A 9 2.62 9.72 4.91
N THR A 10 1.82 10.34 5.76
CA THR A 10 2.33 11.26 6.77
C THR A 10 2.79 10.46 7.98
N CYS A 11 4.08 10.54 8.31
CA CYS A 11 4.60 9.95 9.54
C CYS A 11 4.00 10.65 10.76
N THR A 12 3.25 9.92 11.58
CA THR A 12 2.63 10.46 12.79
C THR A 12 3.65 10.80 13.90
N ALA A 13 4.89 10.30 13.79
CA ALA A 13 5.93 10.55 14.78
C ALA A 13 6.75 11.82 14.51
N CYS A 14 7.09 12.12 13.25
CA CYS A 14 7.95 13.26 12.90
C CYS A 14 7.33 14.24 11.90
N GLY A 15 6.13 13.96 11.38
CA GLY A 15 5.44 14.80 10.39
C GLY A 15 6.00 14.73 8.97
N HIS A 16 7.00 13.87 8.72
CA HIS A 16 7.57 13.69 7.39
C HIS A 16 6.55 13.03 6.45
N ILE A 17 6.40 13.58 5.24
CA ILE A 17 5.55 13.01 4.19
C ILE A 17 6.41 12.08 3.34
N HIS A 18 6.13 10.78 3.44
CA HIS A 18 6.72 9.76 2.59
C HIS A 18 5.82 9.54 1.37
N SER A 19 6.39 9.60 0.17
CA SER A 19 5.67 9.40 -1.08
C SER A 19 6.06 8.08 -1.71
N GLU A 20 5.09 7.25 -2.07
CA GLU A 20 5.29 5.96 -2.72
C GLU A 20 4.26 5.76 -3.83
N THR A 21 4.33 4.68 -4.61
CA THR A 21 3.27 4.36 -5.58
C THR A 21 2.44 3.16 -5.13
N LEU A 22 1.15 3.16 -5.47
CA LEU A 22 0.27 2.02 -5.19
C LEU A 22 0.79 0.73 -5.84
N GLN A 23 1.42 0.85 -7.01
CA GLN A 23 2.05 -0.26 -7.72
C GLN A 23 3.22 -0.85 -6.93
N ASP A 24 4.08 -0.02 -6.34
CA ASP A 24 5.21 -0.49 -5.52
C ASP A 24 4.70 -1.14 -4.23
N MET A 25 3.68 -0.55 -3.60
CA MET A 25 3.00 -1.11 -2.41
C MET A 25 2.46 -2.52 -2.65
N VAL A 26 1.83 -2.78 -3.79
CA VAL A 26 1.27 -4.12 -4.09
C VAL A 26 2.24 -5.06 -4.81
N SER A 27 3.39 -4.56 -5.25
CA SER A 27 4.41 -5.39 -5.91
C SER A 27 5.17 -6.31 -4.94
N GLY A 28 5.04 -6.07 -3.62
CA GLY A 28 5.81 -6.78 -2.59
C GLY A 28 7.30 -6.44 -2.58
N LYS A 29 7.74 -5.41 -3.31
CA LYS A 29 9.14 -4.96 -3.34
C LYS A 29 9.52 -4.10 -2.14
N LEU A 30 8.52 -3.56 -1.44
CA LEU A 30 8.75 -2.70 -0.29
C LEU A 30 8.91 -3.53 0.97
N PRO A 31 9.86 -3.16 1.85
CA PRO A 31 10.02 -3.84 3.13
C PRO A 31 8.79 -3.59 4.02
N GLU A 32 8.21 -4.67 4.53
CA GLU A 32 7.16 -4.62 5.54
C GLU A 32 7.75 -4.96 6.92
N PRO A 33 7.60 -4.10 7.95
CA PRO A 33 6.87 -2.84 7.96
C PRO A 33 7.63 -1.70 7.27
N LEU A 34 6.89 -0.80 6.60
CA LEU A 34 7.48 0.38 5.96
C LEU A 34 7.97 1.36 7.03
N ALA A 35 9.26 1.71 6.99
CA ALA A 35 9.85 2.66 7.93
C ALA A 35 9.88 4.08 7.34
N CYS A 36 9.63 5.08 8.19
CA CYS A 36 9.79 6.48 7.83
C CYS A 36 11.28 6.77 7.54
N PRO A 37 11.63 7.33 6.37
CA PRO A 37 13.03 7.60 6.03
C PRO A 37 13.68 8.68 6.91
N ALA A 38 12.88 9.52 7.58
CA ALA A 38 13.39 10.61 8.41
C ALA A 38 13.66 10.21 9.86
N CYS A 39 12.80 9.38 10.46
CA CYS A 39 12.90 9.02 11.88
C CYS A 39 13.04 7.52 12.13
N HIS A 40 13.05 6.70 11.06
CA HIS A 40 13.16 5.24 11.08
C HIS A 40 12.08 4.52 11.92
N ARG A 41 11.01 5.23 12.30
CA ARG A 41 9.84 4.61 12.94
C ARG A 41 8.92 4.03 11.89
N GLU A 42 8.24 2.96 12.28
CA GLU A 42 7.18 2.34 11.49
C GLU A 42 6.11 3.36 11.09
N LEU A 43 5.76 3.36 9.80
CA LEU A 43 4.65 4.13 9.27
C LEU A 43 3.35 3.36 9.50
N SER A 44 2.35 4.05 10.03
CA SER A 44 0.99 3.51 10.14
C SER A 44 0.35 3.48 8.75
N ILE A 45 0.39 2.32 8.11
CA ILE A 45 -0.19 2.09 6.78
C ILE A 45 -1.46 1.27 6.92
N ASP A 46 -2.53 1.74 6.29
CA ASP A 46 -3.78 1.00 6.17
C ASP A 46 -3.70 0.06 4.96
N TRP A 47 -3.20 -1.16 5.19
CA TRP A 47 -3.01 -2.16 4.13
C TRP A 47 -4.34 -2.64 3.52
N ASP A 48 -5.44 -2.60 4.28
CA ASP A 48 -6.78 -2.92 3.78
C ASP A 48 -7.23 -1.86 2.77
N TRP A 49 -7.04 -0.57 3.07
CA TRP A 49 -7.31 0.51 2.12
C TRP A 49 -6.43 0.42 0.87
N ILE A 50 -5.12 0.14 1.03
CA ILE A 50 -4.19 -0.06 -0.10
C ILE A 50 -4.67 -1.20 -1.01
N THR A 51 -5.08 -2.31 -0.42
CA THR A 51 -5.60 -3.47 -1.15
C THR A 51 -6.87 -3.11 -1.90
N ASP A 52 -7.85 -2.47 -1.25
CA ASP A 52 -9.09 -2.01 -1.87
C ASP A 52 -8.84 -1.07 -3.07
N GLN A 53 -7.93 -0.10 -2.92
CA GLN A 53 -7.57 0.81 -4.01
C GLN A 53 -6.89 0.07 -5.16
N ALA A 54 -6.02 -0.89 -4.86
CA ALA A 54 -5.36 -1.68 -5.89
C ALA A 54 -6.36 -2.59 -6.63
N GLU A 55 -7.36 -3.15 -5.95
CA GLU A 55 -8.46 -3.90 -6.57
C GLU A 55 -9.31 -3.01 -7.48
N GLN A 56 -9.74 -1.84 -6.98
CA GLN A 56 -10.55 -0.89 -7.76
C GLN A 56 -9.83 -0.43 -9.02
N LEU A 57 -8.49 -0.35 -8.97
CA LEU A 57 -7.65 -0.01 -10.10
C LEU A 57 -7.23 -1.24 -10.93
N GLY A 58 -7.66 -2.45 -10.58
CA GLY A 58 -7.28 -3.69 -11.28
C GLY A 58 -5.77 -3.92 -11.32
N LEU A 59 -5.04 -3.41 -10.32
CA LEU A 59 -3.61 -3.64 -10.13
C LEU A 59 -3.35 -5.00 -9.48
N ILE A 60 -4.27 -5.43 -8.62
CA ILE A 60 -4.34 -6.79 -8.08
C ILE A 60 -5.73 -7.34 -8.35
N PHE A 61 -5.80 -8.65 -8.53
CA PHE A 61 -7.05 -9.38 -8.40
C PHE A 61 -6.90 -10.18 -7.12
N THR A 62 -7.50 -9.72 -6.01
CA THR A 62 -7.68 -10.66 -4.93
C THR A 62 -8.69 -11.66 -5.46
N GLU A 63 -8.28 -12.93 -5.56
CA GLU A 63 -9.29 -13.97 -5.50
C GLU A 63 -9.92 -13.80 -4.13
N ARG A 64 -10.97 -12.98 -4.01
CA ARG A 64 -11.99 -13.23 -3.01
C ARG A 64 -12.38 -14.65 -3.30
N LYS A 65 -11.83 -15.61 -2.55
CA LYS A 65 -12.27 -16.99 -2.56
C LYS A 65 -13.74 -16.90 -2.25
N GLY A 66 -14.53 -16.82 -3.32
CA GLY A 66 -15.94 -17.04 -3.26
C GLY A 66 -16.07 -18.36 -2.56
N ALA A 67 -16.78 -18.33 -1.45
CA ALA A 67 -17.53 -19.47 -0.98
C ALA A 67 -18.08 -20.22 -2.22
N ARG A 68 -17.39 -21.28 -2.62
CA ARG A 68 -17.86 -22.24 -3.60
C ARG A 68 -17.31 -23.60 -3.21
N ARG A 69 -18.18 -24.30 -2.49
CA ARG A 69 -18.33 -25.76 -2.34
C ARG A 69 -19.12 -25.94 -1.04
N ALA A 70 -20.32 -26.47 -1.00
CA ALA A 70 -21.23 -27.03 -2.00
C ALA A 70 -22.63 -26.96 -1.40
#